data_AF-A0A8J6UW20-F1
#
_entry.id   AF-A0A8J6UW20-F1
#
_cell.length_a   1.000
_cell.length_b   1.000
_cell.length_c   1.000
_cell.angle_alpha   90.00
_cell.angle_beta   90.00
_cell.angle_gamma   90.00
#
_symmetry.space_group_name_H-M   'P 1'
#
loop_
_entity.id
_entity.type
_entity.pdbx_description
1 polymer ?
#
loop_
_entity_poly.entity_id
_entity_poly.type
_entity_poly.pdbx_seq_one_letter_code
_entity_poly.pdbx_strand_id
1 'polypeptide(L)' 'MSLGYYDSDLRDEKWQRIVPLLPPQKPVGKLREVSLREVLNAIFYRADNGTK' A
#
# COMPACT_ATOMS: atom_id res chain seq x y z
N MET A 1 -1.12 4.27 -16.91
CA MET A 1 -2.43 4.80 -16.46
C MET A 1 -2.23 5.31 -15.05
N SER A 2 -2.39 6.61 -14.81
CA SER A 2 -2.42 7.13 -13.44
C SER A 2 -3.71 6.63 -12.82
N LEU A 3 -3.64 5.67 -11.89
CA LEU A 3 -4.74 5.46 -10.97
C LEU A 3 -4.95 6.80 -10.23
N GLY A 4 -6.21 7.21 -10.09
CA GLY A 4 -6.54 8.46 -9.39
C GLY A 4 -5.97 8.41 -7.98
N TYR A 5 -5.33 9.50 -7.56
CA TYR A 5 -4.83 9.66 -6.20
C TYR A 5 -6.03 9.87 -5.26
N TYR A 6 -6.11 9.08 -4.20
CA TYR A 6 -7.09 9.28 -3.13
C TYR A 6 -6.46 10.05 -1.97
N ASP A 7 -7.26 10.86 -1.26
CA ASP A 7 -6.77 11.59 -0.08
C ASP A 7 -6.25 10.67 1.04
N SER A 8 -6.71 9.42 1.05
CA SER A 8 -6.29 8.35 1.96
C SER A 8 -5.01 7.63 1.54
N ASP A 9 -4.45 7.93 0.35
CA ASP A 9 -3.22 7.31 -0.12
C ASP A 9 -2.00 7.72 0.71
N LEU A 10 -1.04 6.81 0.82
CA LEU A 10 0.22 7.06 1.50
C LEU A 10 1.09 8.03 0.71
N ARG A 11 1.42 9.16 1.34
CA ARG A 11 2.51 10.06 0.90
C ARG A 11 3.87 9.39 1.06
N ASP A 12 4.84 9.81 0.25
CA ASP A 12 6.19 9.22 0.24
C ASP A 12 6.85 9.25 1.61
N GLU A 13 6.72 10.35 2.36
CA GLU A 13 7.30 10.50 3.70
C GLU A 13 6.81 9.43 4.69
N LYS A 14 5.51 9.11 4.64
CA LYS A 14 4.93 8.05 5.47
C LYS A 14 5.35 6.68 4.97
N TRP A 15 5.37 6.49 3.65
CA TRP A 15 5.82 5.25 3.03
C TRP A 15 7.27 4.89 3.43
N GLN A 16 8.19 5.86 3.47
CA GLN A 16 9.57 5.65 3.91
C GLN A 16 9.69 5.15 5.36
N ARG A 17 8.71 5.46 6.22
CA ARG A 17 8.67 4.95 7.60
C ARG A 17 8.09 3.54 7.68
N ILE A 18 7.19 3.18 6.76
CA ILE A 18 6.50 1.89 6.74
C ILE A 18 7.32 0.83 6.03
N VAL A 19 7.91 1.14 4.88
CA VAL A 19 8.59 0.17 4.01
C VAL A 19 9.67 -0.68 4.72
N PRO A 20 10.47 -0.15 5.67
CA PRO A 20 11.49 -0.95 6.36
C PRO A 20 10.89 -1.98 7.33
N LEU A 21 9.63 -1.80 7.73
CA LEU A 21 8.91 -2.69 8.64
C LEU A 21 8.23 -3.85 7.89
N LEU A 22 8.12 -3.75 6.56
CA LEU A 22 7.46 -4.76 5.75
C LEU A 22 8.39 -5.95 5.51
N PRO A 23 7.82 -7.18 5.43
CA PRO A 23 8.63 -8.35 5.14
C PRO A 23 9.24 -8.22 3.74
N PRO A 24 10.51 -8.64 3.58
CA PRO A 24 11.14 -8.72 2.27
C PRO A 24 10.36 -9.67 1.37
N GLN A 25 10.58 -9.56 0.06
CA GLN A 25 9.98 -10.50 -0.87
C GLN A 25 10.48 -11.91 -0.58
N LYS A 26 9.57 -12.88 -0.60
CA LYS A 26 9.95 -14.28 -0.44
C LYS A 26 10.93 -14.67 -1.55
N PRO A 27 12.05 -15.34 -1.22
CA PRO A 27 13.04 -15.74 -2.23
C PRO A 27 12.52 -16.88 -3.12
N VAL A 28 11.51 -17.62 -2.66
CA VAL A 28 10.94 -18.79 -3.32
C VAL A 28 9.41 -18.83 -3.20
N GLY A 29 8.77 -19.61 -4.06
CA GLY A 29 7.31 -19.71 -4.15
C GLY A 29 6.70 -18.64 -5.05
N LYS A 30 5.38 -18.43 -4.96
CA LYS A 30 4.71 -17.41 -5.77
C LYS A 30 5.19 -16.02 -5.35
N LEU A 31 5.87 -15.34 -6.27
CA LEU A 31 6.33 -13.98 -6.08
C LEU A 31 5.15 -13.02 -5.99
N ARG A 32 5.30 -11.93 -5.24
CA ARG A 32 4.32 -10.85 -5.20
C ARG A 32 4.38 -10.11 -6.53
N GLU A 33 3.23 -10.00 -7.20
CA GLU A 33 3.06 -9.20 -8.41
C GLU A 33 2.50 -7.80 -8.09
N VAL A 34 1.87 -7.66 -6.92
CA VAL A 34 1.24 -6.41 -6.48
C VAL A 34 2.16 -5.64 -5.54
N SER A 35 2.24 -4.32 -5.74
CA SER A 35 2.95 -3.40 -4.84
C SER A 35 2.30 -3.35 -3.46
N LEU A 36 3.10 -3.48 -2.40
CA LEU A 36 2.60 -3.36 -1.02
C LEU A 36 2.04 -1.97 -0.71
N ARG A 37 2.55 -0.92 -1.37
CA ARG A 37 2.03 0.43 -1.22
C ARG A 37 0.59 0.52 -1.72
N GLU A 38 0.31 -0.09 -2.87
CA GLU A 38 -1.05 -0.14 -3.45
C GLU A 38 -2.02 -0.92 -2.53
N VAL A 39 -1.55 -2.02 -1.92
CA VAL A 39 -2.35 -2.77 -0.95
C VAL A 39 -2.68 -1.91 0.28
N LEU A 40 -1.70 -1.18 0.82
CA LEU A 40 -1.93 -0.30 1.96
C LEU A 40 -2.84 0.89 1.62
N ASN A 41 -2.66 1.49 0.45
CA ASN A 41 -3.55 2.54 -0.06
C ASN A 41 -5.00 2.05 -0.10
N ALA A 42 -5.25 0.85 -0.65
CA ALA A 42 -6.58 0.26 -0.67
C ALA A 42 -7.16 0.00 0.73
N ILE A 43 -6.33 -0.46 1.68
CA ILE A 43 -6.74 -0.66 3.08
C ILE A 43 -7.10 0.68 3.74
N PHE A 44 -6.29 1.73 3.57
CA PHE A 44 -6.56 3.05 4.14
C PHE A 44 -7.76 3.73 3.52
N TYR A 45 -7.93 3.62 2.19
CA TYR A 45 -9.13 4.06 1.51
C TYR A 45 -10.38 3.42 2.14
N ARG A 46 -10.36 2.10 2.34
CA ARG A 46 -11.48 1.40 2.97
C ARG A 46 -11.70 1.81 4.42
N ALA A 47 -10.63 2.01 5.18
CA ALA A 47 -10.72 2.43 6.58
C ALA A 47 -11.32 3.85 6.72
N ASP A 48 -10.96 4.75 5.82
CA ASP A 48 -11.44 6.14 5.78
C ASP A 48 -12.90 6.24 5.29
N ASN A 49 -13.28 5.43 4.29
CA ASN A 49 -14.59 5.49 3.65
C ASN A 49 -15.61 4.47 4.19
N GLY A 50 -15.22 3.60 5.12
CA GLY A 50 -15.99 2.44 5.59
C GLY A 50 -17.20 2.75 6.48
N THR A 51 -17.48 4.03 6.76
CA THR A 51 -18.66 4.47 7.52
C THR A 51 -19.52 5.38 6.65
N LYS A 52 -20.17 4.81 5.63
CA LYS A 52 -21.29 5.43 4.91
C LYS A 52 -22.47 4.48 4.86
#